data_AF-A0A3P7L414-F1
#
_entry.id   AF-A0A3P7L414-F1
#
_cell.length_a   1.000
_cell.length_b   1.000
_cell.length_c   1.000
_cell.angle_alpha   90.00
_cell.angle_beta   90.00
_cell.angle_gamma   90.00
#
_symmetry.space_group_name_H-M   'P 1'
#
loop_
_entity.id
_entity.type
_entity.pdbx_description
1 polymer ?
#
loop_
_entity_poly.entity_id
_entity_poly.type
_entity_poly.pdbx_seq_one_letter_code
_entity_poly.pdbx_strand_id
1 'polypeptide(L)'
;MNAYKCFRDLTKVSVYNILYIRTKYTVVGCQRVSIPTIEYRSARETGLIHGHKLSEVFPGLSTTDEIEDENNRLPLWGTNLYLQSVYSIMSGELASFNGETLASTLGHLDNCSLSNRECLTPFETLVWELVRNAPCAPLA
;
A
#
# COMPACT_ATOMS: atom_id res chain seq x y z
N MET A 1 7.12 -12.45 14.46
CA MET A 1 7.89 -11.46 13.67
C MET A 1 6.93 -10.36 13.23
N ASN A 2 7.38 -9.12 13.07
CA ASN A 2 6.51 -8.09 12.53
C ASN A 2 6.43 -8.26 11.02
N ALA A 3 5.24 -8.20 10.47
CA ALA A 3 4.98 -8.28 9.05
C ALA A 3 4.17 -7.06 8.60
N TYR A 4 4.36 -6.70 7.34
CA TYR A 4 3.72 -5.56 6.73
C TYR A 4 3.28 -5.93 5.33
N LYS A 5 2.04 -5.57 5.00
CA LYS A 5 1.42 -5.81 3.70
C LYS A 5 1.13 -4.46 3.06
N CYS A 6 1.63 -4.28 1.85
CA CYS A 6 1.69 -2.98 1.19
C CYS A 6 1.10 -3.12 -0.21
N PHE A 7 0.16 -2.27 -0.54
CA PHE A 7 -0.52 -2.28 -1.83
C PHE A 7 -1.01 -0.88 -2.19
N ARG A 8 -1.21 -0.68 -3.48
CA ARG A 8 -1.77 0.54 -4.05
C ARG A 8 -3.07 0.21 -4.76
N ASP A 9 -4.14 0.89 -4.40
CA ASP A 9 -5.42 0.82 -5.07
C ASP A 9 -5.53 1.95 -6.09
N LEU A 10 -5.61 1.57 -7.36
CA LEU A 10 -5.79 2.45 -8.51
C LEU A 10 -7.28 2.56 -8.84
N THR A 11 -7.79 3.78 -8.87
CA THR A 11 -9.16 4.10 -9.27
C THR A 11 -9.13 4.89 -10.56
N LYS A 12 -9.77 4.35 -11.60
CA LYS A 12 -9.95 5.03 -12.89
C LYS A 12 -11.26 5.79 -12.87
N VAL A 13 -11.18 7.11 -12.97
CA VAL A 13 -12.33 8.02 -12.91
C VAL A 13 -12.55 8.69 -14.25
N SER A 14 -13.76 8.56 -14.79
CA SER A 14 -14.25 9.30 -15.95
C SER A 14 -14.92 10.58 -15.47
N VAL A 15 -14.47 11.69 -16.04
CA VAL A 15 -14.99 13.02 -15.73
C VAL A 15 -15.53 13.65 -16.99
N TYR A 16 -16.83 13.88 -16.99
CA TYR A 16 -17.53 14.61 -18.03
C TYR A 16 -17.74 16.04 -17.59
N ASN A 17 -17.40 17.00 -18.44
CA ASN A 17 -17.63 18.42 -18.17
C ASN A 17 -18.20 19.13 -19.41
N ILE A 18 -19.13 20.06 -19.18
CA ILE A 18 -19.61 21.05 -20.15
C ILE A 18 -19.41 22.42 -19.54
N LEU A 19 -18.37 23.14 -19.98
CA LEU A 19 -18.09 24.55 -19.63
C LEU A 19 -18.25 24.87 -18.13
N TYR A 20 -17.99 23.90 -17.25
CA TYR A 20 -18.22 23.99 -15.80
C TYR A 20 -19.68 24.18 -15.36
N ILE A 21 -20.64 24.12 -16.28
CA ILE A 21 -22.09 24.14 -16.01
C ILE A 21 -22.52 22.79 -15.45
N ARG A 22 -21.97 21.70 -16.00
CA ARG A 22 -22.27 20.34 -15.55
C ARG A 22 -21.01 19.49 -15.55
N THR A 23 -20.56 19.15 -14.35
CA THR A 23 -19.46 18.21 -14.12
C THR A 23 -20.01 16.93 -13.51
N LYS A 24 -19.62 15.77 -14.05
CA LYS A 24 -19.99 14.46 -13.52
C LYS A 24 -18.77 13.57 -13.42
N TYR A 25 -18.55 13.02 -12.23
CA TYR A 25 -17.53 12.03 -11.95
C TYR A 25 -18.16 10.64 -11.94
N THR A 26 -17.45 9.67 -12.50
CA THR A 26 -17.90 8.27 -12.59
C THR A 26 -16.70 7.34 -12.44
N VAL A 27 -16.76 6.41 -11.51
CA VAL A 27 -15.73 5.37 -11.39
C VAL A 27 -15.93 4.34 -12.50
N VAL A 28 -14.89 4.13 -13.29
CA VAL A 28 -14.89 3.23 -14.46
C VAL A 28 -14.24 1.89 -14.13
N GLY A 29 -13.31 1.88 -13.19
CA GLY A 29 -12.67 0.65 -12.72
C GLY A 29 -11.76 0.87 -11.53
N CYS A 30 -11.54 -0.19 -10.77
CA CYS A 30 -10.61 -0.22 -9.65
C CYS A 30 -9.65 -1.40 -9.84
N GLN A 31 -8.38 -1.20 -9.53
CA GLN A 31 -7.36 -2.23 -9.62
C GLN A 31 -6.39 -2.10 -8.45
N ARG A 32 -6.11 -3.22 -7.78
CA ARG A 32 -5.04 -3.30 -6.79
C ARG A 32 -3.72 -3.72 -7.44
N VAL A 33 -2.64 -3.07 -7.06
CA VAL A 33 -1.27 -3.40 -7.52
C VAL A 33 -0.28 -3.40 -6.37
N SER A 34 0.75 -4.22 -6.49
CA SER A 34 1.87 -4.24 -5.55
C SER A 34 2.71 -2.97 -5.62
N ILE A 35 3.24 -2.54 -4.48
CA ILE A 35 4.21 -1.43 -4.37
C ILE A 35 5.62 -2.01 -4.26
N PRO A 36 6.64 -1.43 -4.94
CA PRO A 36 8.02 -1.85 -4.76
C PRO A 36 8.50 -1.80 -3.31
N THR A 37 9.26 -2.80 -2.86
CA THR A 37 9.77 -2.87 -1.48
C THR A 37 10.55 -1.63 -1.06
N ILE A 38 11.32 -1.02 -1.98
CA ILE A 38 12.10 0.18 -1.70
C ILE A 38 11.23 1.39 -1.34
N GLU A 39 10.09 1.53 -2.02
CA GLU A 39 9.14 2.61 -1.81
C GLU A 39 8.43 2.44 -0.46
N TYR A 40 8.00 1.22 -0.15
CA TYR A 40 7.46 0.87 1.16
C TYR A 40 8.45 1.18 2.30
N ARG A 41 9.73 0.78 2.16
CA ARG A 41 10.74 1.02 3.20
C ARG A 41 10.92 2.51 3.46
N SER A 42 11.06 3.29 2.39
CA SER A 42 11.14 4.74 2.48
C SER A 42 9.90 5.33 3.16
N ALA A 43 8.71 4.83 2.82
CA ALA A 43 7.46 5.30 3.40
C ALA A 43 7.31 4.97 4.89
N ARG A 44 7.85 3.84 5.35
CA ARG A 44 7.88 3.51 6.78
C ARG A 44 8.84 4.37 7.60
N GLU A 45 9.99 4.71 7.03
CA GLU A 45 10.98 5.54 7.70
C GLU A 45 10.53 7.00 7.78
N THR A 46 9.91 7.50 6.71
CA THR A 46 9.53 8.91 6.57
C THR A 46 8.08 9.20 6.97
N GLY A 47 7.20 8.20 6.96
CA GLY A 47 5.75 8.38 7.05
C GLY A 47 5.12 8.99 5.80
N LEU A 48 5.87 9.05 4.69
CA LEU A 48 5.46 9.69 3.43
C LEU A 48 5.65 8.75 2.25
N ILE A 49 4.71 8.75 1.31
CA ILE A 49 4.84 8.07 0.02
C ILE A 49 4.55 9.06 -1.09
N HIS A 50 5.49 9.24 -2.02
CA HIS A 50 5.43 10.30 -3.04
C HIS A 50 5.17 11.72 -2.49
N GLY A 51 5.59 12.00 -1.25
CA GLY A 51 5.33 13.28 -0.57
C GLY A 51 3.96 13.39 0.12
N HIS A 52 3.12 12.36 0.00
CA HIS A 52 1.82 12.28 0.66
C HIS A 52 1.93 11.55 1.99
N LYS A 53 1.25 12.06 3.01
CA LYS A 53 1.30 11.52 4.37
C LYS A 53 0.51 10.22 4.49
N LEU A 54 1.12 9.22 5.11
CA LEU A 54 0.42 8.03 5.59
C LEU A 54 -0.20 8.33 6.95
N SER A 55 -1.52 8.22 7.03
CA SER A 55 -2.30 8.42 8.25
C SER A 55 -2.92 7.11 8.70
N GLU A 56 -2.81 6.81 9.99
CA GLU A 56 -3.43 5.62 10.57
C GLU A 56 -4.95 5.82 10.64
N VAL A 57 -5.70 4.97 9.93
CA VAL A 57 -7.17 5.01 9.87
C VAL A 57 -7.81 3.95 10.77
N PHE A 58 -7.10 2.85 10.99
CA PHE A 58 -7.42 1.82 11.95
C PHE A 58 -6.12 1.31 12.57
N PRO A 59 -6.14 0.75 13.79
CA PRO A 59 -4.95 0.17 14.41
C PRO A 59 -4.25 -0.81 13.46
N GLY A 60 -3.02 -0.47 13.08
CA GLY A 60 -2.23 -1.27 12.15
C GLY A 60 -2.62 -1.14 10.67
N LEU A 61 -3.40 -0.14 10.29
CA LEU A 61 -3.65 0.22 8.89
C LEU A 61 -3.43 1.72 8.69
N SER A 62 -2.39 2.03 7.93
CA SER A 62 -2.09 3.40 7.49
C SER A 62 -2.36 3.55 6.01
N THR A 63 -2.99 4.65 5.63
CA THR A 63 -3.32 4.97 4.24
C THR A 63 -3.00 6.42 3.92
N THR A 64 -2.75 6.70 2.65
CA THR A 64 -2.76 8.08 2.14
C THR A 64 -4.20 8.53 1.90
N ASP A 65 -4.37 9.85 1.80
CA ASP A 65 -5.50 10.41 1.05
C ASP A 65 -5.40 10.02 -0.44
N GLU A 66 -6.46 10.25 -1.21
CA GLU A 66 -6.45 10.04 -2.67
C GLU A 66 -5.39 10.92 -3.33
N ILE A 67 -4.48 10.29 -4.06
CA ILE A 67 -3.40 10.94 -4.82
C ILE A 67 -3.80 10.93 -6.29
N GLU A 68 -3.83 12.09 -6.93
CA GLU A 68 -4.09 12.18 -8.37
C GLU A 68 -2.80 11.92 -9.14
N ASP A 69 -2.73 10.78 -9.83
CA ASP A 69 -1.49 10.33 -10.47
C ASP A 69 -1.18 11.11 -11.76
N GLU A 70 -2.21 11.53 -12.52
CA GLU A 70 -2.03 12.22 -13.80
C GLU A 70 -3.15 13.22 -14.15
N ASN A 71 -2.73 14.37 -14.71
CA ASN A 71 -3.48 15.40 -15.47
C ASN A 71 -4.99 15.53 -15.15
N ASN A 72 -5.35 15.76 -13.90
CA ASN A 72 -6.69 16.06 -13.35
C ASN A 72 -7.45 17.27 -13.96
N ARG A 73 -6.95 17.90 -15.04
CA ARG A 73 -7.54 19.11 -15.59
C ARG A 73 -8.86 18.82 -16.29
N LEU A 74 -9.95 19.33 -15.73
CA LEU A 74 -11.28 19.26 -16.31
C LEU A 74 -11.28 19.70 -17.78
N PRO A 75 -11.77 18.87 -18.72
CA PRO A 75 -11.90 19.30 -20.11
C PRO A 75 -12.92 20.43 -20.18
N LEU A 76 -12.73 21.43 -21.04
CA LEU A 76 -13.74 22.47 -21.24
C LEU A 76 -15.06 21.89 -21.79
N TRP A 77 -14.95 20.81 -22.58
CA TRP A 77 -16.08 20.08 -23.12
C TRP A 77 -15.72 18.61 -23.33
N GLY A 78 -16.62 17.70 -22.95
CA GLY A 78 -16.49 16.27 -23.21
C GLY A 78 -16.05 15.45 -21.99
N THR A 79 -15.54 14.25 -22.24
CA THR A 79 -15.11 13.30 -21.20
C THR A 79 -13.61 13.15 -21.21
N ASN A 80 -13.01 13.12 -20.03
CA ASN A 80 -11.61 12.74 -19.82
C ASN A 80 -11.51 11.63 -18.77
N LEU A 81 -10.37 10.94 -18.71
CA LEU A 81 -10.09 9.88 -17.76
C LEU A 81 -8.89 10.27 -16.90
N TYR A 82 -9.01 10.08 -15.59
CA TYR A 82 -7.93 10.28 -14.64
C TYR A 82 -7.70 9.03 -13.81
N LEU A 83 -6.49 8.91 -13.29
CA LEU A 83 -6.11 7.89 -12.34
C LEU A 83 -5.90 8.52 -10.98
N GLN A 84 -6.45 7.88 -9.97
CA GLN A 84 -6.23 8.19 -8.57
C GLN A 84 -5.65 6.97 -7.87
N SER A 85 -4.69 7.18 -6.99
CA SER A 85 -4.05 6.16 -6.19
C SER A 85 -4.33 6.37 -4.72
N VAL A 86 -4.55 5.27 -4.01
CA VAL A 86 -4.50 5.21 -2.55
C VAL A 86 -3.46 4.17 -2.16
N TYR A 87 -2.48 4.57 -1.36
CA TYR A 87 -1.43 3.67 -0.87
C TYR A 87 -1.77 3.23 0.54
N SER A 88 -1.66 1.93 0.80
CA SER A 88 -1.98 1.37 2.12
C SER A 88 -0.87 0.47 2.62
N ILE A 89 -0.60 0.57 3.92
CA ILE A 89 0.32 -0.28 4.66
C ILE A 89 -0.43 -0.87 5.85
N MET A 90 -0.55 -2.19 5.86
CA MET A 90 -1.14 -2.95 6.95
C MET A 90 -0.05 -3.64 7.75
N SER A 91 -0.05 -3.49 9.08
CA SER A 91 0.83 -4.22 9.97
C SER A 91 0.14 -5.47 10.51
N GLY A 92 0.95 -6.49 10.76
CA GLY A 92 0.49 -7.75 11.30
C GLY A 92 1.66 -8.59 11.80
N GLU A 93 1.38 -9.87 12.01
CA GLU A 93 2.34 -10.80 12.55
C GLU A 93 2.62 -11.93 11.54
N LEU A 94 3.85 -12.42 11.59
CA LEU A 94 4.29 -13.60 10.88
C LEU A 94 4.86 -14.61 11.87
N ALA A 95 4.42 -15.85 11.72
CA ALA A 95 4.93 -17.04 12.38
C ALA A 95 5.41 -18.05 11.33
N SER A 96 6.42 -18.83 11.69
CA SER A 96 6.87 -19.98 10.89
C SER A 96 6.70 -21.26 11.70
N PHE A 97 6.13 -22.28 11.08
CA PHE A 97 6.05 -23.63 11.60
C PHE A 97 7.06 -24.50 10.85
N ASN A 98 7.96 -25.15 11.60
CA ASN A 98 8.99 -26.05 11.08
C ASN A 98 9.98 -25.42 10.07
N GLY A 99 10.06 -24.09 9.97
CA GLY A 99 10.97 -23.39 9.06
C GLY A 99 10.52 -23.34 7.60
N GLU A 100 9.45 -24.06 7.24
CA GLU A 100 8.94 -24.15 5.87
C GLU A 100 7.55 -23.54 5.72
N THR A 101 6.65 -23.78 6.68
CA THR A 101 5.28 -23.26 6.59
C THR A 101 5.23 -21.87 7.21
N LEU A 102 4.79 -20.89 6.44
CA LEU A 102 4.58 -19.51 6.91
C LEU A 102 3.09 -19.27 7.16
N ALA A 103 2.77 -18.69 8.32
CA ALA A 103 1.44 -18.23 8.65
C ALA A 103 1.49 -16.75 9.02
N SER A 104 0.64 -15.93 8.41
CA SER A 104 0.53 -14.51 8.72
C SER A 104 -0.91 -14.10 8.98
N THR A 105 -1.10 -13.12 9.86
CA THR A 105 -2.38 -12.44 10.04
C THR A 105 -2.78 -11.59 8.83
N LEU A 106 -1.88 -11.41 7.86
CA LEU A 106 -2.05 -10.55 6.68
C LEU A 106 -2.52 -11.30 5.42
N GLY A 107 -2.57 -12.63 5.45
CA GLY A 107 -3.05 -13.46 4.34
C GLY A 107 -2.27 -14.77 4.14
N HIS A 108 -2.57 -15.47 3.05
CA HIS A 108 -1.86 -16.67 2.63
C HIS A 108 -0.48 -16.32 2.06
N LEU A 109 0.52 -17.13 2.41
CA LEU A 109 1.92 -16.98 2.02
C LEU A 109 2.39 -18.19 1.20
N ASP A 110 1.48 -18.79 0.43
CA ASP A 110 1.80 -19.93 -0.43
C ASP A 110 2.88 -19.52 -1.43
N ASN A 111 3.99 -20.25 -1.45
CA ASN A 111 5.20 -20.01 -2.25
C ASN A 111 6.11 -18.85 -1.78
N CYS A 112 5.86 -18.27 -0.61
CA CYS A 112 6.77 -17.31 0.00
C CYS A 112 7.83 -18.05 0.83
N SER A 113 9.11 -17.68 0.70
CA SER A 113 10.20 -18.23 1.54
C SER A 113 10.58 -17.24 2.62
N LEU A 114 10.67 -17.70 3.88
CA LEU A 114 11.06 -16.88 5.03
C LEU A 114 12.43 -16.19 4.82
N SER A 115 13.35 -16.85 4.11
CA SER A 115 14.71 -16.37 3.83
C SER A 115 14.75 -15.05 3.08
N ASN A 116 13.75 -14.80 2.23
CA ASN A 116 13.77 -13.67 1.30
C ASN A 116 13.37 -12.36 1.97
N ARG A 117 12.78 -12.40 3.18
CA ARG A 117 12.27 -11.26 3.95
C ARG A 117 11.15 -10.45 3.28
N GLU A 118 10.81 -10.81 2.05
CA GLU A 118 9.73 -10.23 1.27
C GLU A 118 9.03 -11.32 0.46
N CYS A 119 7.76 -11.09 0.17
CA CYS A 119 6.98 -11.84 -0.79
C CYS A 119 6.19 -10.89 -1.68
N LEU A 120 6.43 -10.98 -2.99
CA LEU A 120 5.82 -10.14 -4.00
C LEU A 120 4.75 -10.93 -4.73
N THR A 121 3.55 -10.36 -4.80
CA THR A 121 2.47 -10.82 -5.66
C THR A 121 2.10 -9.69 -6.62
N PRO A 122 1.29 -9.91 -7.67
CA PRO A 122 0.82 -8.81 -8.53
C PRO A 122 -0.01 -7.75 -7.80
N PHE A 123 -0.61 -8.10 -6.66
CA PHE A 123 -1.59 -7.27 -5.95
C PHE A 123 -0.99 -6.62 -4.69
N GLU A 124 0.04 -7.21 -4.10
CA GLU A 124 0.56 -6.78 -2.82
C GLU A 124 2.00 -7.24 -2.59
N THR A 125 2.67 -6.48 -1.73
CA THR A 125 4.02 -6.74 -1.26
C THR A 125 3.97 -7.01 0.24
N LEU A 126 4.34 -8.21 0.65
CA LEU A 126 4.52 -8.55 2.06
C LEU A 126 5.99 -8.46 2.43
N VAL A 127 6.30 -7.80 3.54
CA VAL A 127 7.67 -7.65 4.08
C VAL A 127 7.65 -8.01 5.55
N TRP A 128 8.65 -8.73 6.04
CA TRP A 128 8.76 -9.07 7.45
C TRP A 128 10.14 -8.78 8.02
N GLU A 129 10.14 -8.38 9.28
CA GLU A 129 11.31 -7.98 10.04
C GLU A 129 11.40 -8.78 11.33
N LEU A 130 12.63 -9.18 11.68
CA LEU A 130 12.91 -9.76 12.97
C LEU A 130 12.72 -8.69 14.04
N VAL A 131 11.90 -8.99 15.04
CA VAL A 131 11.81 -8.17 16.25
C VAL A 131 13.16 -8.27 16.94
N ARG A 132 14.00 -7.24 16.82
CA ARG A 132 15.23 -7.12 17.59
C ARG A 132 14.82 -6.82 19.03
N ASN A 133 14.54 -7.85 19.82
CA ASN A 133 14.59 -7.71 21.27
C ASN A 133 16.01 -7.27 21.59
N ALA A 134 16.19 -6.05 22.10
CA ALA A 134 17.48 -5.63 22.60
C ALA A 134 17.97 -6.70 23.59
N PRO A 135 19.18 -7.26 23.44
CA PRO A 135 19.71 -8.11 24.49
C PRO A 135 19.74 -7.28 25.77
N CYS A 136 19.11 -7.78 26.84
CA CYS A 136 19.20 -7.17 28.16
C CYS A 136 20.67 -6.89 28.44
N ALA A 137 21.06 -5.62 28.49
CA ALA A 137 22.41 -5.26 28.91
C ALA A 137 22.58 -5.76 30.35
N PRO A 138 23.66 -6.50 30.68
CA PRO A 138 23.95 -6.81 32.06
C PRO A 138 24.20 -5.49 32.81
N LEU A 139 23.57 -5.35 33.97
CA LEU A 139 23.86 -4.25 34.90
C LEU A 139 25.35 -4.31 35.24
N ALA A 140 26.08 -3.24 34.92
CA ALA A 140 27.45 -3.01 35.37
C ALA A 140 27.44 -2.46 36.80
#